data_AF-A0A2V8MN61-F1
#
_entry.id   AF-A0A2V8MN61-F1
#
_cell.length_a   1.000
_cell.length_b   1.000
_cell.length_c   1.000
_cell.angle_alpha   90.00
_cell.angle_beta   90.00
_cell.angle_gamma   90.00
#
_symmetry.space_group_name_H-M   'P 1'
#
loop_
_entity.id
_entity.type
_entity.pdbx_description
1 polymer ?
#
loop_
_entity_poly.entity_id
_entity_poly.type
_entity_poly.pdbx_seq_one_letter_code
_entity_poly.pdbx_strand_id
1 'polypeptide(L)'
;RLFQIQKPRNRHLVDVRTAESLPQAERIEDVLVMSPPELIAHKVIAYHARRGQPKAGTDWRDLAMLLLTFPELKKEDGAVSEALKSIGVKDEVMTTWGEFVAQELIEPEDEAEFE
;
A
#
# COMPACT_ATOMS: atom_id res chain seq x y z
N ARG A 1 -19.70 -9.79 -19.92
CA ARG A 1 -19.69 -11.02 -19.09
C ARG A 1 -18.24 -11.27 -18.68
N LEU A 2 -17.94 -11.31 -17.38
CA LEU A 2 -16.59 -11.59 -16.88
C LEU A 2 -16.48 -13.12 -16.69
N PHE A 3 -15.47 -13.75 -17.29
CA PHE A 3 -15.23 -15.19 -17.13
C PHE A 3 -14.04 -15.39 -16.19
N GLN A 4 -14.22 -16.16 -15.12
CA GLN A 4 -13.19 -16.42 -14.12
C GLN A 4 -12.73 -17.89 -14.18
N ILE A 5 -11.42 -18.10 -14.34
CA ILE A 5 -10.78 -19.41 -14.15
C ILE A 5 -10.61 -19.64 -12.64
N GLN A 6 -11.28 -20.63 -12.07
CA GLN A 6 -11.10 -21.02 -10.65
C GLN A 6 -9.92 -21.99 -10.52
N LYS A 7 -8.87 -21.61 -9.78
CA LYS A 7 -7.80 -22.51 -9.31
C LYS A 7 -7.92 -22.67 -7.79
N PRO A 8 -7.69 -23.87 -7.21
CA PRO A 8 -7.97 -24.15 -5.78
C PRO A 8 -7.25 -23.24 -4.76
N ARG A 9 -6.14 -22.59 -5.14
CA ARG A 9 -5.34 -21.72 -4.24
C ARG A 9 -5.31 -20.24 -4.65
N ASN A 10 -5.77 -19.88 -5.84
CA ASN A 10 -5.88 -18.47 -6.25
C ASN A 10 -7.32 -18.01 -6.07
N ARG A 11 -7.55 -17.31 -4.96
CA ARG A 11 -8.79 -16.59 -4.70
C ARG A 11 -8.94 -15.49 -5.75
N HIS A 12 -9.94 -15.67 -6.62
CA HIS A 12 -10.45 -14.69 -7.58
C HIS A 12 -9.48 -14.21 -8.68
N LEU A 13 -9.86 -14.40 -9.96
CA LEU A 13 -9.14 -13.78 -11.10
C LEU A 13 -9.21 -12.26 -11.01
N VAL A 14 -10.32 -11.75 -10.47
CA VAL A 14 -10.57 -10.33 -10.18
C VAL A 14 -11.32 -10.26 -8.85
N ASP A 15 -10.82 -9.48 -7.89
CA ASP A 15 -11.57 -9.10 -6.68
C ASP A 15 -12.35 -7.82 -7.02
N VAL A 16 -13.69 -7.93 -7.11
CA VAL A 16 -14.57 -6.80 -7.41
C VAL A 16 -15.31 -6.42 -6.14
N ARG A 17 -15.22 -5.14 -5.77
CA ARG A 17 -15.93 -4.59 -4.61
C ARG A 17 -16.74 -3.38 -5.03
N THR A 18 -17.93 -3.26 -4.46
CA THR A 18 -18.74 -2.04 -4.61
C THR A 18 -18.06 -0.91 -3.85
N ALA A 19 -17.95 0.25 -4.47
CA ALA A 19 -17.47 1.48 -3.87
C ALA A 19 -18.39 2.64 -4.27
N GLU A 20 -18.64 3.56 -3.34
CA GLU A 20 -19.46 4.76 -3.62
C GLU A 20 -18.74 5.72 -4.57
N SER A 21 -17.41 5.80 -4.44
CA SER A 21 -16.53 6.54 -5.33
C SER A 21 -15.22 5.78 -5.51
N LEU A 22 -14.55 6.01 -6.65
CA LEU A 22 -13.18 5.52 -6.83
C LEU A 22 -12.20 6.42 -6.06
N PRO A 23 -11.11 5.84 -5.51
CA PRO A 23 -10.03 6.61 -4.90
C PRO A 23 -9.34 7.48 -5.96
N GLN A 24 -8.55 8.47 -5.54
CA GLN A 24 -7.78 9.27 -6.49
C GLN A 24 -6.87 8.35 -7.33
N ALA A 25 -6.99 8.50 -8.65
CA ALA A 25 -6.36 7.60 -9.60
C ALA A 25 -5.68 8.39 -10.73
N GLU A 26 -4.65 7.77 -11.28
CA GLU A 26 -3.91 8.19 -12.45
C GLU A 26 -4.21 7.25 -13.60
N ARG A 27 -3.93 7.67 -14.85
CA ARG A 27 -4.16 6.85 -16.03
C ARG A 27 -2.83 6.38 -16.61
N ILE A 28 -2.66 5.06 -16.67
CA ILE A 28 -1.49 4.40 -17.24
C ILE A 28 -2.01 3.45 -18.31
N GLU A 29 -1.61 3.66 -19.56
CA GLU A 29 -2.05 2.83 -20.71
C GLU A 29 -3.58 2.62 -20.75
N ASP A 30 -4.33 3.71 -20.58
CA ASP A 30 -5.81 3.73 -20.51
C ASP A 30 -6.44 2.97 -19.33
N VAL A 31 -5.62 2.49 -18.39
CA VAL A 31 -6.07 1.89 -17.13
C VAL A 31 -6.02 2.92 -16.00
N LEU A 32 -7.12 3.06 -15.27
CA LEU A 32 -7.14 3.85 -14.04
C LEU A 32 -6.47 3.05 -12.91
N VAL A 33 -5.34 3.57 -12.43
CA VAL A 33 -4.55 3.00 -11.34
C VAL A 33 -4.59 3.96 -10.18
N MET A 34 -4.80 3.44 -8.98
CA MET A 34 -4.77 4.24 -7.74
C MET A 34 -3.47 5.04 -7.65
N SER A 35 -3.58 6.32 -7.31
CA SER A 35 -2.40 7.20 -7.17
C SER A 35 -1.46 6.68 -6.07
N PRO A 36 -0.15 6.99 -6.12
CA PRO A 36 0.80 6.52 -5.12
C PRO A 36 0.41 6.84 -3.66
N PRO A 37 -0.07 8.06 -3.31
CA PRO A 37 -0.49 8.36 -1.94
C PRO A 37 -1.65 7.48 -1.45
N GLU A 38 -2.65 7.28 -2.30
CA GLU A 38 -3.80 6.41 -2.02
C GLU A 38 -3.35 4.95 -1.86
N LEU A 39 -2.45 4.48 -2.72
CA LEU A 39 -1.93 3.12 -2.66
C LEU A 39 -1.16 2.86 -1.36
N ILE A 40 -0.31 3.81 -0.95
CA ILE A 40 0.41 3.74 0.32
C ILE A 40 -0.58 3.75 1.49
N ALA A 41 -1.57 4.64 1.50
CA ALA A 41 -2.59 4.69 2.56
C ALA A 41 -3.33 3.35 2.70
N HIS A 42 -3.77 2.75 1.58
CA HIS A 42 -4.39 1.43 1.57
C HIS A 42 -3.47 0.32 2.08
N LYS A 43 -2.17 0.40 1.77
CA LYS A 43 -1.17 -0.56 2.28
C LYS A 43 -0.92 -0.41 3.77
N VAL A 44 -0.90 0.81 4.31
CA VAL A 44 -0.80 1.06 5.76
C VAL A 44 -1.98 0.44 6.50
N ILE A 45 -3.21 0.67 6.03
CA ILE A 45 -4.43 0.07 6.59
C ILE A 45 -4.32 -1.46 6.58
N ALA A 46 -3.92 -2.02 5.44
CA ALA A 46 -3.88 -3.47 5.27
C ALA A 46 -2.76 -4.13 6.09
N TYR A 47 -1.62 -3.45 6.26
CA TYR A 47 -0.54 -3.86 7.16
C TYR A 47 -1.02 -3.83 8.61
N HIS A 48 -1.63 -2.71 9.06
CA HIS A 48 -2.16 -2.57 10.40
C HIS A 48 -3.15 -3.69 10.74
N ALA A 49 -4.14 -3.94 9.85
CA ALA A 49 -5.16 -4.96 10.04
C ALA A 49 -4.60 -6.40 10.05
N ARG A 50 -3.43 -6.64 9.47
CA ARG A 50 -2.79 -7.96 9.38
C ARG A 50 -1.61 -8.14 10.32
N ARG A 51 -1.35 -7.18 11.23
CA ARG A 51 -0.28 -7.29 12.23
C ARG A 51 -0.33 -8.65 12.95
N GLY A 52 0.84 -9.27 13.10
CA GLY A 52 0.98 -10.61 13.69
C GLY A 52 0.70 -11.78 12.75
N GLN A 53 0.26 -11.54 11.51
CA GLN A 53 0.09 -12.59 10.49
C GLN A 53 1.25 -12.58 9.48
N PRO A 54 1.60 -13.72 8.86
CA PRO A 54 2.68 -13.79 7.87
C PRO A 54 2.54 -12.76 6.73
N LYS A 55 1.30 -12.42 6.34
CA LYS A 55 1.03 -11.44 5.28
C LYS A 55 1.45 -10.02 5.62
N ALA A 56 1.58 -9.66 6.91
CA ALA A 56 2.08 -8.34 7.29
C ALA A 56 3.53 -8.10 6.84
N GLY A 57 4.34 -9.16 6.74
CA GLY A 57 5.70 -9.04 6.21
C GLY A 57 5.71 -8.61 4.74
N THR A 58 4.78 -9.12 3.94
CA THR A 58 4.61 -8.71 2.54
C THR A 58 4.13 -7.26 2.44
N ASP A 59 3.16 -6.86 3.25
CA ASP A 59 2.67 -5.47 3.22
C ASP A 59 3.75 -4.48 3.68
N TRP A 60 4.56 -4.86 4.67
CA TRP A 60 5.72 -4.07 5.09
C TRP A 60 6.72 -3.91 3.95
N ARG A 61 7.07 -5.00 3.25
CA ARG A 61 7.97 -4.93 2.09
C ARG A 61 7.40 -4.03 0.99
N ASP A 62 6.12 -4.17 0.68
CA ASP A 62 5.46 -3.32 -0.33
C ASP A 62 5.50 -1.84 0.08
N LEU A 63 5.24 -1.53 1.36
CA LEU A 63 5.36 -0.16 1.89
C LEU A 63 6.79 0.36 1.79
N ALA A 64 7.79 -0.44 2.18
CA ALA A 64 9.19 -0.04 2.07
C ALA A 64 9.57 0.28 0.62
N MET A 65 9.22 -0.60 -0.33
CA MET A 65 9.48 -0.38 -1.76
C MET A 65 8.78 0.89 -2.29
N LEU A 66 7.52 1.11 -1.92
CA LEU A 66 6.79 2.32 -2.32
C LEU A 66 7.43 3.59 -1.75
N LEU A 67 7.87 3.56 -0.50
CA LEU A 67 8.50 4.73 0.15
C LEU A 67 9.93 4.98 -0.32
N LEU A 68 10.64 3.95 -0.82
CA LEU A 68 11.90 4.14 -1.54
C LEU A 68 11.66 4.71 -2.94
N THR A 69 10.57 4.32 -3.61
CA THR A 69 10.22 4.81 -4.96
C THR A 69 9.68 6.24 -4.92
N PHE A 70 8.91 6.59 -3.89
CA PHE A 70 8.26 7.89 -3.69
C PHE A 70 8.66 8.51 -2.34
N PRO A 71 9.95 8.85 -2.14
CA PRO A 71 10.47 9.32 -0.85
C PRO A 71 9.82 10.62 -0.39
N GLU A 72 9.35 11.46 -1.31
CA GLU A 72 8.65 12.72 -1.02
C GLU A 72 7.31 12.52 -0.30
N LEU A 73 6.74 11.31 -0.37
CA LEU A 73 5.49 10.93 0.27
C LEU A 73 5.68 10.44 1.72
N LYS A 74 6.92 10.17 2.16
CA LYS A 74 7.26 9.73 3.52
C LYS A 74 7.31 10.91 4.49
N LYS A 75 6.16 11.54 4.74
CA LYS A 75 6.00 12.68 5.67
C LYS A 75 4.85 12.44 6.64
N GLU A 76 4.99 12.89 7.88
CA GLU A 76 3.93 12.79 8.89
C GLU A 76 2.67 13.54 8.40
N ASP A 77 2.86 14.78 7.97
CA ASP A 77 1.85 15.60 7.33
C ASP A 77 2.13 15.71 5.82
N GLY A 78 1.21 15.19 5.01
CA GLY A 78 1.31 15.20 3.55
C GLY A 78 0.23 14.36 2.88
N ALA A 79 0.40 14.09 1.58
CA ALA A 79 -0.62 13.46 0.76
C ALA A 79 -1.09 12.08 1.29
N VAL A 80 -0.19 11.29 1.88
CA VAL A 80 -0.55 9.98 2.46
C VAL A 80 -1.41 10.15 3.72
N SER A 81 -1.08 11.09 4.61
CA SER A 81 -1.89 11.32 5.81
C SER A 81 -3.21 12.02 5.50
N GLU A 82 -3.28 12.84 4.45
CA GLU A 82 -4.53 13.37 3.90
C GLU A 82 -5.41 12.25 3.34
N ALA A 83 -4.86 11.31 2.57
CA ALA A 83 -5.58 10.15 2.06
C ALA A 83 -6.12 9.27 3.19
N LEU A 84 -5.31 8.96 4.21
CA LEU A 84 -5.74 8.21 5.40
C LEU A 84 -6.90 8.91 6.12
N LYS A 85 -6.83 10.24 6.30
CA LYS A 85 -7.90 11.04 6.91
C LYS A 85 -9.17 11.01 6.06
N SER A 86 -9.05 11.13 4.73
CA SER A 86 -10.19 11.08 3.79
C SER A 86 -10.92 9.74 3.82
N ILE A 87 -10.18 8.64 3.99
CA ILE A 87 -10.76 7.29 4.14
C ILE A 87 -11.49 7.13 5.50
N GLY A 88 -11.21 8.00 6.48
CA GLY A 88 -11.81 7.94 7.81
C GLY A 88 -11.21 6.82 8.68
N VAL A 89 -9.90 6.59 8.56
CA VAL A 89 -9.22 5.57 9.37
C VAL A 89 -9.19 5.95 10.86
N LYS A 90 -9.06 4.96 11.73
CA LYS A 90 -8.89 5.16 13.18
C LYS A 90 -7.50 5.72 13.50
N ASP A 91 -7.38 6.39 14.65
CA ASP A 91 -6.10 6.92 15.15
C ASP A 91 -4.99 5.86 15.24
N GLU A 92 -5.33 4.59 15.52
CA GLU A 92 -4.36 3.49 15.56
C GLU A 92 -3.63 3.27 14.22
N VAL A 93 -4.34 3.51 13.10
CA VAL A 93 -3.76 3.44 11.75
C VAL A 93 -2.88 4.65 11.49
N MET A 94 -3.28 5.84 11.99
CA MET A 94 -2.45 7.05 11.92
C MET A 94 -1.15 6.89 12.70
N THR A 95 -1.20 6.29 13.90
CA THR A 95 0.00 5.93 14.67
C THR A 95 0.88 4.96 13.90
N THR A 96 0.28 3.96 13.24
CA THR A 96 1.02 3.02 12.38
C THR A 96 1.73 3.75 11.24
N TRP A 97 1.10 4.76 10.63
CA TRP A 97 1.77 5.59 9.63
C TRP A 97 2.95 6.37 10.21
N GLY A 98 2.78 7.01 11.37
CA GLY A 98 3.87 7.73 12.06
C GLY A 98 5.08 6.84 12.36
N GLU A 99 4.83 5.59 12.79
CA GLU A 99 5.90 4.61 13.00
C GLU A 99 6.68 4.28 11.71
N PHE A 100 6.02 4.26 10.54
CA PHE A 100 6.71 4.09 9.25
C PHE A 100 7.49 5.33 8.83
N VAL A 101 6.94 6.53 9.07
CA VAL A 101 7.64 7.78 8.76
C VAL A 101 8.88 7.94 9.63
N ALA A 102 8.85 7.49 10.88
CA ALA A 102 10.01 7.51 11.77
C ALA A 102 11.09 6.46 11.43
N GLN A 103 10.73 5.38 10.72
CA GLN A 103 11.69 4.35 10.31
C GLN A 103 12.63 4.88 9.24
N GLU A 104 13.92 4.62 9.40
CA GLU A 104 14.89 4.83 8.33
C GLU A 104 14.79 3.65 7.34
N LEU A 105 14.51 3.96 6.08
CA LEU A 105 14.50 2.99 5.00
C LEU A 105 15.76 3.24 4.17
N ILE A 106 16.69 2.29 4.21
CA ILE A 106 17.90 2.33 3.41
C ILE A 106 17.60 1.54 2.14
N GLU A 107 17.98 2.08 0.98
CA GLU A 107 18.01 1.28 -0.24
C GLU A 107 18.92 0.06 0.02
N PRO A 108 18.53 -1.15 -0.39
CA PRO A 108 19.48 -2.25 -0.37
C PRO A 108 20.68 -1.82 -1.21
N GLU A 109 21.86 -1.72 -0.61
CA GLU A 109 23.10 -1.81 -1.39
C GLU A 109 22.94 -3.08 -2.22
N ASP A 110 23.07 -2.95 -3.55
CA ASP A 110 23.04 -4.06 -4.50
C ASP A 110 23.75 -5.24 -3.85
N GLU A 111 23.01 -6.34 -3.67
CA GLU A 111 23.45 -7.54 -2.95
C GLU A 111 24.94 -7.75 -3.21
N ALA A 112 25.78 -7.49 -2.19
CA ALA A 112 27.21 -7.72 -2.31
C ALA A 112 27.37 -9.16 -2.78
N GLU A 113 27.79 -9.30 -4.04
CA GLU A 113 28.04 -10.56 -4.70
C GLU A 113 28.93 -11.36 -3.75
N PHE A 114 28.42 -12.47 -3.24
CA PHE A 114 29.16 -13.30 -2.30
C PHE A 114 30.51 -13.68 -2.93
N GLU A 115 31.61 -13.07 -2.47
CA GLU A 115 32.99 -13.50 -2.79
C GLU A 115 33.29 -14.90 -2.22
#